data_AF-A0A9D2IV56-F1
#
_entry.id   AF-A0A9D2IV56-F1
#
_cell.length_a   1.000
_cell.length_b   1.000
_cell.length_c   1.000
_cell.angle_alpha   90.00
_cell.angle_beta   90.00
_cell.angle_gamma   90.00
#
_symmetry.space_group_name_H-M   'P 1'
#
loop_
_entity.id
_entity.type
_entity.pdbx_description
1 polymer ?
#
loop_
_entity_poly.entity_id
_entity_poly.type
_entity_poly.pdbx_seq_one_letter_code
_entity_poly.pdbx_strand_id
1 'polypeptide(L)'
;MQVSALIGKPVLSGSGERLGYVTALYFARNFSRISCLVCADAEEEEFILPARALLADGDAVIVGRQRLSEPVGVPSPIGRTVYSHTGEQLGVVADIRTGDAPKLVLHGPQKEECFPLSIAAVGETVILYPSEKERRAAGSPTGRNTPERQKRASAAAKKTPAKEYAPAADESERLCRTDLLGRTVRRSVFDDFGRPIAKAGEKVTAEMIGRARRSNRLLTLSMNTLTNFDILT
;
A
#
# COMPACT_ATOMS: atom_id res chain seq x y z
N MET A 1 -18.01 13.61 14.33
CA MET A 1 -17.93 12.16 14.08
C MET A 1 -16.47 11.74 14.14
N GLN A 2 -16.14 10.76 14.98
CA GLN A 2 -14.82 10.12 14.98
C GLN A 2 -14.84 9.03 13.91
N VAL A 3 -13.97 9.14 12.90
CA VAL A 3 -14.08 8.30 11.71
C VAL A 3 -13.61 6.88 12.01
N SER A 4 -12.55 6.73 12.79
CA SER A 4 -12.05 5.44 13.27
C SER A 4 -13.09 4.64 14.03
N ALA A 5 -14.03 5.30 14.72
CA ALA A 5 -15.09 4.63 15.46
C ALA A 5 -16.11 3.90 14.57
N LEU A 6 -16.11 4.12 13.26
CA LEU A 6 -16.94 3.34 12.34
C LEU A 6 -16.42 1.92 12.15
N ILE A 7 -15.11 1.71 12.20
CA ILE A 7 -14.50 0.42 11.90
C ILE A 7 -14.91 -0.56 13.00
N GLY A 8 -15.39 -1.74 12.59
CA GLY A 8 -15.92 -2.78 13.47
C GLY A 8 -17.38 -2.60 13.89
N LYS A 9 -18.03 -1.46 13.59
CA LYS A 9 -19.45 -1.29 13.94
C LYS A 9 -20.34 -2.25 13.16
N PRO A 10 -21.40 -2.81 13.77
CA PRO A 10 -22.43 -3.55 13.06
C PRO A 10 -23.10 -2.68 12.00
N VAL A 11 -23.38 -3.27 10.84
CA VAL A 11 -24.12 -2.63 9.75
C VAL A 11 -25.53 -3.21 9.72
N LEU A 12 -26.53 -2.35 9.86
CA LEU A 12 -27.94 -2.73 9.85
C LEU A 12 -28.67 -2.05 8.70
N SER A 13 -29.66 -2.73 8.13
CA SER A 13 -30.61 -2.12 7.20
C SER A 13 -31.58 -1.20 7.93
N GLY A 14 -32.27 -0.33 7.18
CA GLY A 14 -33.35 0.51 7.74
C GLY A 14 -34.53 -0.27 8.36
N SER A 15 -34.66 -1.57 8.09
CA SER A 15 -35.66 -2.44 8.72
C SER A 15 -35.13 -3.21 9.95
N GLY A 16 -33.88 -2.98 10.35
CA GLY A 16 -33.26 -3.61 11.51
C GLY A 16 -32.57 -4.96 11.24
N GLU A 17 -32.47 -5.38 9.98
CA GLU A 17 -31.74 -6.59 9.60
C GLU A 17 -30.22 -6.35 9.72
N ARG A 18 -29.49 -7.30 10.30
CA ARG A 18 -28.03 -7.24 10.35
C ARG A 18 -27.44 -7.69 9.01
N LEU A 19 -26.71 -6.78 8.37
CA LEU A 19 -26.07 -7.02 7.08
C LEU A 19 -24.60 -7.41 7.21
N GLY A 20 -23.95 -7.04 8.32
CA GLY A 20 -22.52 -7.28 8.50
C GLY A 20 -21.87 -6.34 9.50
N TYR A 21 -20.63 -5.97 9.20
CA TYR A 21 -19.83 -4.99 9.96
C TYR A 21 -18.89 -4.21 9.04
N VAL A 22 -18.46 -3.03 9.47
CA VAL A 22 -17.53 -2.19 8.71
C VAL A 22 -16.10 -2.70 8.88
N THR A 23 -15.39 -2.97 7.78
CA THR A 23 -13.99 -3.44 7.79
C THR A 23 -13.01 -2.34 7.45
N ALA A 24 -13.35 -1.48 6.49
CA ALA A 24 -12.48 -0.40 6.04
C ALA A 24 -13.26 0.82 5.55
N LEU A 25 -12.55 1.93 5.41
CA LEU A 25 -13.09 3.21 4.94
C LEU A 25 -12.23 3.73 3.79
N TYR A 26 -12.88 4.42 2.87
CA TYR A 26 -12.23 5.17 1.81
C TYR A 26 -12.66 6.62 1.88
N PHE A 27 -11.74 7.52 1.58
CA PHE A 27 -11.95 8.96 1.59
C PHE A 27 -11.97 9.53 0.18
N ALA A 28 -12.58 10.70 0.01
CA ALA A 28 -12.32 11.51 -1.17
C ALA A 28 -10.81 11.77 -1.31
N ARG A 29 -10.30 12.02 -2.52
CA ARG A 29 -8.84 12.16 -2.76
C ARG A 29 -8.15 13.23 -1.89
N ASN A 30 -8.89 14.28 -1.52
CA ASN A 30 -8.44 15.35 -0.64
C ASN A 30 -8.80 15.13 0.84
N PHE A 31 -9.37 13.98 1.19
CA PHE A 31 -9.84 13.62 2.53
C PHE A 31 -10.89 14.58 3.12
N SER A 32 -11.61 15.33 2.28
CA SER A 32 -12.64 16.25 2.78
C SER A 32 -13.86 15.55 3.37
N ARG A 33 -14.07 14.27 3.01
CA ARG A 33 -15.18 13.43 3.49
C ARG A 33 -14.87 11.95 3.28
N ILE A 34 -15.63 11.10 3.97
CA ILE A 34 -15.73 9.67 3.65
C ILE A 34 -16.41 9.52 2.27
N SER A 35 -15.86 8.65 1.44
CA SER A 35 -16.37 8.34 0.10
C SER A 35 -17.20 7.05 0.10
N CYS A 36 -16.66 5.97 0.67
CA CYS A 36 -17.37 4.71 0.85
C CYS A 36 -16.86 3.95 2.07
N LEU A 37 -17.71 3.06 2.57
CA LEU A 37 -17.41 2.07 3.59
C LEU A 37 -17.28 0.71 2.89
N VAL A 38 -16.28 -0.07 3.27
CA VAL A 38 -16.19 -1.50 2.94
C VAL A 38 -16.70 -2.26 4.15
N CYS A 39 -17.54 -3.24 3.88
CA CYS A 39 -18.19 -4.06 4.89
C CYS A 39 -18.02 -5.53 4.53
N ALA A 40 -18.06 -6.38 5.53
CA ALA A 40 -18.14 -7.82 5.36
C ALA A 40 -19.42 -8.33 6.03
N ASP A 41 -20.09 -9.29 5.41
CA ASP A 41 -21.23 -9.97 6.00
C ASP A 41 -20.79 -11.09 6.96
N ALA A 42 -21.71 -12.00 7.31
CA ALA A 42 -21.42 -13.11 8.21
C ALA A 42 -20.53 -14.19 7.59
N GLU A 43 -20.48 -14.28 6.26
CA GLU A 43 -19.70 -15.25 5.49
C GLU A 43 -18.36 -14.64 5.02
N GLU A 44 -18.01 -13.45 5.54
CA GLU A 44 -16.84 -12.66 5.17
C GLU A 44 -16.85 -12.17 3.72
N GLU A 45 -18.02 -12.19 3.05
CA GLU A 45 -18.15 -11.63 1.71
C GLU A 45 -18.17 -10.09 1.77
N GLU A 46 -17.30 -9.45 0.98
CA GLU A 46 -17.20 -8.00 0.96
C GLU A 46 -18.33 -7.34 0.15
N PHE A 47 -18.93 -6.31 0.72
CA PHE A 47 -19.83 -5.41 0.02
C PHE A 47 -19.51 -3.95 0.34
N ILE A 48 -19.76 -3.08 -0.64
CA ILE A 48 -19.29 -1.69 -0.58
C ILE A 48 -20.48 -0.74 -0.55
N LEU A 49 -20.46 0.18 0.40
CA LEU A 49 -21.49 1.18 0.61
C LEU A 49 -20.96 2.57 0.27
N PRO A 50 -21.61 3.34 -0.63
CA PRO A 50 -21.25 4.74 -0.79
C PRO A 50 -21.61 5.49 0.50
N ALA A 51 -20.86 6.53 0.87
CA ALA A 51 -21.11 7.28 2.11
C ALA A 51 -22.54 7.85 2.21
N ARG A 52 -23.17 8.17 1.08
CA ARG A 52 -24.59 8.61 1.02
C ARG A 52 -25.60 7.53 1.40
N ALA A 53 -25.18 6.27 1.50
CA ALA A 53 -26.01 5.19 2.00
C ALA A 53 -26.04 5.14 3.53
N LEU A 54 -25.10 5.82 4.22
CA LEU A 54 -25.10 5.94 5.67
C LEU A 54 -26.23 6.87 6.11
N LEU A 55 -27.17 6.35 6.89
CA LEU A 55 -28.33 7.09 7.40
C LEU A 55 -28.13 7.53 8.86
N ALA A 56 -27.45 6.70 9.67
CA ALA A 56 -27.10 7.01 11.06
C ALA A 56 -25.84 6.23 11.50
N ASP A 57 -25.07 6.78 12.44
CA ASP A 57 -23.75 6.27 12.88
C ASP A 57 -23.60 6.14 14.41
N GLY A 58 -24.66 5.75 15.12
CA GLY A 58 -24.66 5.43 16.56
C GLY A 58 -23.87 4.15 16.88
N ASP A 59 -24.31 3.34 17.85
CA ASP A 59 -23.62 2.08 18.21
C ASP A 59 -23.56 1.08 17.03
N ALA A 60 -24.53 1.18 16.13
CA ALA A 60 -24.52 0.53 14.83
C ALA A 60 -24.67 1.56 13.71
N VAL A 61 -24.24 1.18 12.51
CA VAL A 61 -24.37 1.94 11.28
C VAL A 61 -25.64 1.52 10.57
N ILE A 62 -26.59 2.45 10.43
CA ILE A 62 -27.85 2.21 9.69
C ILE A 62 -27.65 2.63 8.24
N VAL A 63 -27.98 1.75 7.30
CA VAL A 63 -27.68 1.97 5.87
C VAL A 63 -28.87 1.73 4.96
N GLY A 64 -28.88 2.49 3.86
CA GLY A 64 -29.79 2.29 2.75
C GLY A 64 -29.39 1.12 1.83
N ARG A 65 -30.18 0.91 0.78
CA ARG A 65 -30.01 -0.22 -0.16
C ARG A 65 -28.92 -0.01 -1.22
N GLN A 66 -28.35 1.18 -1.34
CA GLN A 66 -27.35 1.47 -2.38
C GLN A 66 -26.06 0.68 -2.15
N ARG A 67 -25.48 0.17 -3.22
CA ARG A 67 -24.21 -0.56 -3.24
C ARG A 67 -23.30 -0.04 -4.36
N LEU A 68 -22.00 -0.26 -4.22
CA LEU A 68 -21.00 -0.05 -5.28
C LEU A 68 -20.40 -1.40 -5.67
N SER A 69 -19.95 -1.53 -6.91
CA SER A 69 -19.18 -2.70 -7.36
C SER A 69 -17.72 -2.65 -6.91
N GLU A 70 -17.17 -1.45 -6.73
CA GLU A 70 -15.77 -1.23 -6.34
C GLU A 70 -15.65 0.01 -5.42
N PRO A 71 -14.62 0.07 -4.55
CA PRO A 71 -14.39 1.22 -3.70
C PRO A 71 -13.96 2.44 -4.52
N VAL A 72 -14.45 3.63 -4.14
CA VAL A 72 -14.10 4.88 -4.80
C VAL A 72 -13.35 5.77 -3.83
N GLY A 73 -12.19 6.29 -4.25
CA GLY A 73 -11.41 7.24 -3.48
C GLY A 73 -10.03 6.70 -3.10
N VAL A 74 -9.54 7.10 -1.94
CA VAL A 74 -8.26 6.64 -1.38
C VAL A 74 -8.51 5.84 -0.10
N PRO A 75 -7.79 4.73 0.11
CA PRO A 75 -7.97 3.91 1.30
C PRO A 75 -7.59 4.68 2.56
N SER A 76 -8.29 4.39 3.66
CA SER A 76 -7.99 4.96 4.97
C SER A 76 -6.55 4.69 5.39
N PRO A 77 -5.80 5.71 5.86
CA PRO A 77 -4.50 5.51 6.47
C PRO A 77 -4.58 5.20 7.98
N ILE A 78 -5.78 5.11 8.57
CA ILE A 78 -5.93 4.74 9.99
C ILE A 78 -5.22 3.40 10.25
N GLY A 79 -4.45 3.35 11.34
CA GLY A 79 -3.60 2.21 11.70
C GLY A 79 -2.21 2.21 11.04
N ARG A 80 -1.93 3.09 10.07
CA ARG A 80 -0.60 3.16 9.43
C ARG A 80 0.41 3.86 10.33
N THR A 81 1.65 3.37 10.29
CA THR A 81 2.79 4.01 10.95
C THR A 81 3.12 5.34 10.28
N VAL A 82 3.42 6.32 11.12
CA VAL A 82 3.79 7.67 10.71
C VAL A 82 5.25 7.93 11.04
N TYR A 83 5.97 8.43 10.05
CA TYR A 83 7.37 8.85 10.16
C TYR A 83 7.49 10.35 9.90
N SER A 84 8.51 10.97 10.45
CA SER A 84 8.96 12.28 10.01
C SER A 84 9.64 12.17 8.64
N HIS A 85 9.79 13.30 7.95
CA HIS A 85 10.61 13.41 6.74
C HIS A 85 12.08 13.01 6.94
N THR A 86 12.57 12.91 8.17
CA THR A 86 13.93 12.42 8.50
C THR A 86 13.97 10.93 8.84
N GLY A 87 12.82 10.24 8.85
CA GLY A 87 12.72 8.80 9.11
C GLY A 87 12.49 8.42 10.58
N GLU A 88 12.30 9.38 11.47
CA GLU A 88 11.92 9.12 12.87
C GLU A 88 10.47 8.64 12.95
N GLN A 89 10.20 7.58 13.70
CA GLN A 89 8.82 7.12 13.92
C GLN A 89 8.10 8.02 14.91
N LEU A 90 7.00 8.63 14.48
CA LEU A 90 6.22 9.57 15.28
C LEU A 90 5.02 8.90 15.97
N GLY A 91 4.50 7.80 15.42
CA GLY A 91 3.36 7.08 15.98
C GLY A 91 2.55 6.34 14.92
N VAL A 92 1.25 6.20 15.15
CA VAL A 92 0.29 5.60 14.22
C VAL A 92 -0.89 6.54 13.98
N VAL A 93 -1.48 6.50 12.79
CA VAL A 93 -2.70 7.27 12.51
C VAL A 93 -3.86 6.68 13.32
N ALA A 94 -4.40 7.46 14.25
CA ALA A 94 -5.52 7.07 15.10
C ALA A 94 -6.88 7.43 14.48
N ASP A 95 -6.94 8.59 13.81
CA ASP A 95 -8.18 9.06 13.17
C ASP A 95 -7.89 10.13 12.10
N ILE A 96 -8.92 10.50 11.34
CA ILE A 96 -8.92 11.63 10.40
C ILE A 96 -10.09 12.56 10.72
N ARG A 97 -9.78 13.84 10.96
CA ARG A 97 -10.79 14.90 11.00
C ARG A 97 -11.02 15.40 9.59
N THR A 98 -12.15 15.05 8.99
CA THR A 98 -12.56 15.48 7.64
C THR A 98 -13.09 16.92 7.63
N GLY A 99 -13.21 17.51 6.45
CA GLY A 99 -13.71 18.88 6.24
C GLY A 99 -12.88 19.63 5.20
N ASP A 100 -13.02 20.95 5.13
CA ASP A 100 -12.27 21.77 4.16
C ASP A 100 -10.77 21.81 4.45
N ALA A 101 -10.39 21.69 5.72
CA ALA A 101 -9.00 21.61 6.19
C ALA A 101 -8.79 20.30 6.99
N PRO A 102 -8.67 19.16 6.31
CA PRO A 102 -8.59 17.87 6.97
C PRO A 102 -7.31 17.73 7.79
N LYS A 103 -7.39 16.98 8.89
CA LYS A 103 -6.28 16.75 9.82
C LYS A 103 -6.11 15.26 10.13
N LEU A 104 -4.86 14.82 10.19
CA LEU A 104 -4.48 13.53 10.76
C LEU A 104 -4.44 13.64 12.28
N VAL A 105 -5.03 12.68 12.97
CA VAL A 105 -4.85 12.47 14.40
C VAL A 105 -3.89 11.30 14.57
N LEU A 106 -2.79 11.53 15.25
CA LEU A 106 -1.78 10.51 15.55
C LEU A 106 -1.87 10.10 16.99
N HIS A 107 -1.77 8.80 17.25
CA HIS A 107 -1.43 8.28 18.56
C HIS A 107 0.09 8.20 18.64
N GLY A 108 0.69 9.22 19.26
CA GLY A 108 2.13 9.28 19.51
C GLY A 108 2.51 8.58 20.83
N PRO A 109 3.81 8.50 21.16
CA PRO A 109 4.29 7.79 22.35
C PRO A 109 3.84 8.42 23.68
N GLN A 110 3.51 9.72 23.70
CA GLN A 110 3.15 10.44 24.93
C GLN A 110 1.71 10.95 24.95
N LYS A 111 1.14 11.27 23.78
CA LYS A 111 -0.19 11.87 23.64
C LYS A 111 -0.71 11.74 22.21
N GLU A 112 -1.99 12.07 22.05
CA GLU A 112 -2.55 12.31 20.73
C GLU A 112 -2.17 13.69 20.19
N GLU A 113 -1.82 13.73 18.91
CA GLU A 113 -1.40 14.94 18.21
C GLU A 113 -2.16 15.11 16.90
N CYS A 114 -2.42 16.36 16.51
CA CYS A 114 -3.19 16.67 15.30
C CYS A 114 -2.32 17.45 14.31
N PHE A 115 -2.20 16.92 13.09
CA PHE A 115 -1.40 17.53 12.01
C PHE A 115 -2.29 17.86 10.81
N PRO A 116 -2.09 19.02 10.15
CA PRO A 116 -2.74 19.27 8.86
C PRO A 116 -2.40 18.18 7.86
N LEU A 117 -3.39 17.67 7.14
CA LEU A 117 -3.12 16.65 6.12
C LEU A 117 -2.26 17.21 4.97
N SER A 118 -2.26 18.53 4.75
CA SER A 118 -1.47 19.19 3.71
C SER A 118 0.05 19.04 3.87
N ILE A 119 0.53 18.71 5.07
CA ILE A 119 1.94 18.44 5.33
C ILE A 119 2.28 16.94 5.30
N ALA A 120 1.30 16.08 5.03
CA ALA A 120 1.45 14.63 5.01
C ALA A 120 1.56 14.10 3.57
N ALA A 121 2.45 13.14 3.36
CA ALA A 121 2.40 12.22 2.22
C ALA A 121 1.81 10.88 2.69
N VAL A 122 0.75 10.40 2.03
CA VAL A 122 -0.05 9.24 2.46
C VAL A 122 -0.05 8.14 1.40
N GLY A 123 0.48 6.96 1.75
CA GLY A 123 0.37 5.72 0.95
C GLY A 123 1.22 4.64 1.59
N GLU A 124 0.78 3.40 1.81
CA GLU A 124 1.41 2.37 2.69
C GLU A 124 1.86 2.83 4.10
N THR A 125 2.77 3.80 4.22
CA THR A 125 3.10 4.55 5.43
C THR A 125 2.64 6.01 5.31
N VAL A 126 2.81 6.80 6.37
CA VAL A 126 2.57 8.24 6.33
C VAL A 126 3.86 8.97 6.67
N ILE A 127 4.22 9.99 5.88
CA ILE A 127 5.38 10.84 6.14
C ILE A 127 4.89 12.26 6.43
N LEU A 128 5.27 12.81 7.59
CA LEU A 128 5.03 14.19 7.96
C LEU A 128 6.24 15.08 7.65
N TYR A 129 6.00 16.13 6.89
CA TYR A 129 6.97 17.19 6.60
C TYR A 129 6.77 18.37 7.55
N PRO A 130 7.79 19.20 7.80
CA PRO A 130 7.65 20.37 8.67
C PRO A 130 6.67 21.41 8.09
N SER A 131 6.58 21.48 6.76
CA SER A 131 5.67 22.38 6.05
C SER A 131 5.10 21.78 4.76
N GLU A 132 4.02 22.38 4.27
CA GLU A 132 3.42 21.99 2.98
C GLU A 132 4.38 22.26 1.81
N LYS A 133 5.22 23.30 1.92
CA LYS A 133 6.23 23.62 0.93
C LYS A 133 7.23 22.47 0.76
N GLU A 134 7.73 21.93 1.88
CA GLU A 134 8.66 20.80 1.86
C GLU A 134 7.98 19.53 1.35
N ARG A 135 6.72 19.29 1.75
CA ARG A 135 5.94 18.17 1.21
C ARG A 135 5.75 18.27 -0.30
N ARG A 136 5.52 19.46 -0.84
CA ARG A 136 5.38 19.70 -2.29
C ARG A 136 6.72 19.52 -3.02
N ALA A 137 7.82 19.99 -2.43
CA ALA A 137 9.16 19.84 -2.99
C ALA A 137 9.57 18.36 -3.10
N ALA A 138 9.27 17.56 -2.07
CA ALA A 138 9.58 16.12 -2.06
C ALA A 138 8.77 15.30 -3.09
N GLY A 139 7.55 15.74 -3.41
CA GLY A 139 6.66 15.07 -4.36
C GLY A 139 6.79 15.51 -5.81
N SER A 140 7.63 16.50 -6.11
CA SER A 140 7.86 16.96 -7.49
C SER A 140 8.85 16.01 -8.16
N PRO A 141 8.47 15.25 -9.20
CA PRO A 141 9.46 14.49 -9.96
C PRO A 141 10.36 15.48 -10.68
N THR A 142 11.61 15.56 -10.26
CA THR A 142 12.67 16.22 -11.00
C THR A 142 12.76 15.56 -12.38
N GLY A 143 12.37 16.29 -13.42
CA GLY A 143 12.70 16.06 -14.82
C GLY A 143 12.47 14.65 -15.38
N ARG A 144 11.30 14.38 -15.95
CA ARG A 144 11.26 13.50 -17.14
C ARG A 144 12.04 14.21 -18.25
N ASN A 145 13.32 13.89 -18.37
CA ASN A 145 13.99 13.98 -19.67
C ASN A 145 13.20 13.08 -20.62
N THR A 146 12.37 13.70 -21.45
CA THR A 146 11.78 13.06 -22.62
C THR A 146 12.92 12.85 -23.61
N PRO A 147 13.37 11.62 -23.92
CA PRO A 147 14.20 11.45 -25.09
C PRO A 147 13.33 11.73 -26.31
N GLU A 148 13.72 12.80 -26.97
CA GLU A 148 13.26 13.31 -28.25
C GLU A 148 12.97 12.17 -29.23
N ARG A 149 11.73 12.15 -29.72
CA ARG A 149 11.23 11.20 -30.71
C ARG A 149 11.91 11.46 -32.04
N GLN A 150 13.08 10.85 -32.25
CA GLN A 150 13.70 10.81 -33.56
C GLN A 150 12.85 9.96 -34.52
N LYS A 151 12.23 10.67 -35.46
CA LYS A 151 11.77 10.16 -36.74
C LYS A 151 12.84 9.25 -37.35
N ARG A 152 12.52 7.97 -37.54
CA ARG A 152 12.98 7.21 -38.71
C ARG A 152 11.85 6.33 -39.22
N ALA A 153 11.48 6.59 -40.47
CA ALA A 153 10.62 5.76 -41.28
C ALA A 153 11.43 4.61 -41.88
N SER A 154 10.84 3.41 -41.90
CA SER A 154 11.04 2.32 -42.87
C SER A 154 10.15 1.15 -42.42
N ALA A 155 8.98 0.94 -43.03
CA ALA A 155 8.75 0.18 -44.26
C ALA A 155 8.72 -1.35 -44.07
N ALA A 156 7.50 -1.89 -44.25
CA ALA A 156 7.12 -3.16 -44.90
C ALA A 156 7.62 -4.54 -44.39
N ALA A 157 6.62 -5.31 -43.94
CA ALA A 157 6.27 -6.69 -44.32
C ALA A 157 7.18 -7.88 -43.91
N LYS A 158 6.62 -8.83 -43.13
CA LYS A 158 6.11 -10.14 -43.61
C LYS A 158 5.56 -11.02 -42.46
N LYS A 159 4.71 -11.98 -42.87
CA LYS A 159 3.78 -12.85 -42.13
C LYS A 159 4.43 -13.97 -41.25
N THR A 160 3.78 -14.23 -40.10
CA THR A 160 3.35 -15.50 -39.41
C THR A 160 4.10 -16.83 -39.69
N PRO A 161 4.18 -17.85 -38.76
CA PRO A 161 3.13 -18.19 -37.78
C PRO A 161 3.48 -18.78 -36.39
N ALA A 162 2.44 -18.74 -35.53
CA ALA A 162 1.98 -19.68 -34.50
C ALA A 162 2.97 -20.27 -33.46
N LYS A 163 2.67 -20.00 -32.18
CA LYS A 163 2.42 -21.08 -31.21
C LYS A 163 1.42 -20.64 -30.14
N GLU A 164 0.32 -21.36 -30.16
CA GLU A 164 -0.73 -21.53 -29.16
C GLU A 164 -0.14 -22.08 -27.86
N TYR A 165 -0.49 -21.49 -26.71
CA TYR A 165 -0.63 -22.18 -25.42
C TYR A 165 -1.35 -21.25 -24.41
N ALA A 166 -2.57 -21.64 -24.04
CA ALA A 166 -3.14 -21.51 -22.71
C ALA A 166 -3.47 -22.95 -22.26
N PRO A 167 -3.58 -23.32 -20.96
CA PRO A 167 -4.05 -22.48 -19.84
C PRO A 167 -3.28 -22.69 -18.51
N ALA A 168 -3.91 -22.16 -17.45
CA ALA A 168 -3.51 -22.00 -16.05
C ALA A 168 -2.91 -23.19 -15.27
N ALA A 169 -2.06 -22.81 -14.31
CA ALA A 169 -1.68 -23.43 -13.01
C ALA A 169 -0.18 -23.12 -12.82
N ASP A 170 0.28 -22.33 -11.85
CA ASP A 170 0.34 -22.76 -10.46
C ASP A 170 0.41 -21.52 -9.53
N GLU A 171 -0.69 -21.23 -8.83
CA GLU A 171 -0.79 -20.28 -7.71
C GLU A 171 -0.10 -20.88 -6.45
N SER A 172 1.15 -21.32 -6.62
CA SER A 172 1.96 -21.96 -5.58
C SER A 172 3.37 -21.36 -5.45
N GLU A 173 3.81 -20.46 -6.35
CA GLU A 173 5.14 -19.81 -6.26
C GLU A 173 5.12 -18.39 -5.66
N ARG A 174 3.98 -17.97 -5.09
CA ARG A 174 3.93 -16.85 -4.14
C ARG A 174 4.47 -17.23 -2.76
N LEU A 175 5.08 -18.41 -2.62
CA LEU A 175 5.83 -18.86 -1.46
C LEU A 175 6.91 -17.83 -1.09
N CYS A 176 6.63 -17.07 -0.03
CA CYS A 176 7.55 -16.57 0.96
C CYS A 176 9.00 -16.36 0.47
N ARG A 177 9.24 -15.24 -0.23
CA ARG A 177 10.59 -14.64 -0.41
C ARG A 177 11.13 -14.05 0.90
N THR A 178 10.91 -14.75 2.00
CA THR A 178 11.20 -14.37 3.38
C THR A 178 12.37 -15.19 3.94
N ASP A 179 12.65 -16.35 3.35
CA ASP A 179 13.63 -17.31 3.89
C ASP A 179 15.03 -17.18 3.28
N LEU A 180 15.38 -15.99 2.77
CA LEU A 180 16.73 -15.72 2.28
C LEU A 180 17.72 -15.46 3.42
N LEU A 181 17.22 -15.09 4.61
CA LEU A 181 18.05 -14.79 5.77
C LEU A 181 18.96 -15.96 6.13
N GLY A 182 20.25 -15.69 6.25
CA GLY A 182 21.27 -16.66 6.62
C GLY A 182 21.82 -17.51 5.46
N ARG A 183 21.24 -17.44 4.25
CA ARG A 183 21.74 -18.18 3.07
C ARG A 183 23.03 -17.58 2.53
N THR A 184 23.88 -18.39 1.93
CA THR A 184 25.15 -17.92 1.34
C THR A 184 24.96 -17.46 -0.10
N VAL A 185 25.52 -16.30 -0.45
CA VAL A 185 25.47 -15.71 -1.78
C VAL A 185 26.46 -16.42 -2.70
N ARG A 186 25.99 -17.00 -3.80
CA ARG A 186 26.82 -17.72 -4.79
C ARG A 186 27.59 -16.77 -5.71
N ARG A 187 26.95 -15.67 -6.14
CA ARG A 187 27.54 -14.66 -7.02
C ARG A 187 27.19 -13.28 -6.49
N SER A 188 28.15 -12.36 -6.60
CA SER A 188 27.95 -10.97 -6.19
C SER A 188 26.79 -10.34 -6.96
N VAL A 189 25.95 -9.59 -6.25
CA VAL A 189 24.80 -8.87 -6.80
C VAL A 189 25.06 -7.38 -6.64
N PHE A 190 24.89 -6.64 -7.73
CA PHE A 190 25.11 -5.20 -7.80
C PHE A 190 23.78 -4.48 -8.04
N ASP A 191 23.72 -3.23 -7.61
CA ASP A 191 22.61 -2.34 -7.95
C ASP A 191 22.73 -1.77 -9.38
N ASP A 192 21.73 -0.99 -9.79
CA ASP A 192 21.70 -0.34 -11.11
C ASP A 192 22.79 0.73 -11.30
N PHE A 193 23.48 1.12 -10.23
CA PHE A 193 24.59 2.07 -10.21
C PHE A 193 25.96 1.39 -10.07
N GLY A 194 26.01 0.05 -10.13
CA GLY A 194 27.24 -0.75 -10.04
C GLY A 194 27.80 -0.93 -8.63
N ARG A 195 27.06 -0.57 -7.57
CA ARG A 195 27.48 -0.77 -6.17
C ARG A 195 27.09 -2.16 -5.69
N PRO A 196 27.94 -2.84 -4.89
CA PRO A 196 27.65 -4.19 -4.41
C PRO A 196 26.54 -4.18 -3.36
N ILE A 197 25.45 -4.90 -3.64
CA ILE A 197 24.39 -5.22 -2.68
C ILE A 197 24.80 -6.43 -1.82
N ALA A 198 25.45 -7.40 -2.46
CA ALA A 198 25.94 -8.63 -1.84
C ALA A 198 27.20 -9.11 -2.55
N LYS A 199 28.21 -9.60 -1.81
CA LYS A 199 29.37 -10.27 -2.43
C LYS A 199 29.24 -11.78 -2.37
N ALA A 200 29.84 -12.47 -3.34
CA ALA A 200 29.93 -13.93 -3.32
C ALA A 200 30.60 -14.41 -2.02
N GLY A 201 30.00 -15.42 -1.38
CA GLY A 201 30.43 -15.99 -0.10
C GLY A 201 29.82 -15.35 1.15
N GLU A 202 29.13 -14.21 1.05
CA GLU A 202 28.50 -13.56 2.20
C GLU A 202 27.17 -14.23 2.59
N LYS A 203 26.84 -14.23 3.89
CA LYS A 203 25.51 -14.62 4.37
C LYS A 203 24.53 -13.48 4.16
N VAL A 204 23.36 -13.78 3.59
CA VAL A 204 22.30 -12.81 3.38
C VAL A 204 21.75 -12.34 4.71
N THR A 205 21.88 -11.04 4.98
CA THR A 205 21.31 -10.37 6.16
C THR A 205 20.00 -9.66 5.83
N ALA A 206 19.25 -9.28 6.86
CA ALA A 206 18.03 -8.47 6.70
C ALA A 206 18.30 -7.14 6.00
N GLU A 207 19.48 -6.56 6.24
CA GLU A 207 19.92 -5.33 5.61
C GLU A 207 20.18 -5.51 4.10
N MET A 208 20.77 -6.65 3.69
CA MET A 208 20.99 -6.99 2.28
C MET A 208 19.67 -7.22 1.54
N ILE A 209 18.70 -7.88 2.19
CA ILE A 209 17.34 -8.03 1.66
C ILE A 209 16.67 -6.65 1.51
N GLY A 210 16.83 -5.77 2.50
CA GLY A 210 16.34 -4.40 2.43
C GLY A 210 16.97 -3.60 1.29
N ARG A 211 18.29 -3.71 1.09
CA ARG A 211 19.01 -3.08 -0.03
C ARG A 211 18.56 -3.65 -1.39
N ALA A 212 18.37 -4.96 -1.49
CA ALA A 212 17.89 -5.62 -2.71
C ALA A 212 16.44 -5.27 -3.05
N ARG A 213 15.57 -5.07 -2.06
CA ARG A 213 14.19 -4.58 -2.27
C ARG A 213 14.18 -3.15 -2.80
N ARG A 214 14.96 -2.25 -2.18
CA ARG A 214 15.05 -0.83 -2.59
C ARG A 214 15.61 -0.63 -4.00
N SER A 215 16.46 -1.57 -4.46
CA SER A 215 17.07 -1.55 -5.79
C SER A 215 16.35 -2.44 -6.82
N ASN A 216 15.18 -3.00 -6.49
CA ASN A 216 14.47 -3.96 -7.34
C ASN A 216 15.33 -5.18 -7.79
N ARG A 217 16.34 -5.55 -6.99
CA ARG A 217 17.26 -6.68 -7.20
C ARG A 217 16.98 -7.88 -6.28
N LEU A 218 15.85 -7.92 -5.59
CA LEU A 218 15.49 -9.04 -4.69
C LEU A 218 15.40 -10.38 -5.44
N LEU A 219 14.84 -10.37 -6.65
CA LEU A 219 14.78 -11.58 -7.49
C LEU A 219 16.18 -12.03 -7.90
N THR A 220 17.03 -11.10 -8.30
CA THR A 220 18.45 -11.37 -8.62
C THR A 220 19.20 -11.92 -7.40
N LEU A 221 18.96 -11.36 -6.20
CA LEU A 221 19.54 -11.86 -4.95
C LEU A 221 19.06 -13.30 -4.67
N SER A 222 17.76 -13.56 -4.80
CA SER A 222 17.18 -14.89 -4.58
C SER A 222 17.80 -15.95 -5.51
N MET A 223 17.90 -15.64 -6.81
CA MET A 223 18.49 -16.53 -7.82
C MET A 223 20.00 -16.78 -7.62
N ASN A 224 20.69 -15.88 -6.92
CA ASN A 224 22.13 -15.96 -6.66
C ASN A 224 22.45 -16.35 -5.20
N THR A 225 21.50 -16.96 -4.49
CA THR A 225 21.73 -17.56 -3.17
C THR A 225 21.71 -19.09 -3.28
N LEU A 226 22.56 -19.75 -2.50
CA LEU A 226 22.52 -21.20 -2.35
C LEU A 226 21.34 -21.57 -1.44
N THR A 227 20.51 -22.52 -1.86
CA THR A 227 19.63 -23.26 -0.96
C THR A 227 20.50 -24.23 -0.17
N ASN A 228 20.78 -23.92 1.09
CA ASN A 228 21.35 -24.90 1.99
C ASN A 228 20.25 -25.93 2.32
N PHE A 229 20.24 -27.06 1.62
CA PHE A 229 19.70 -28.29 2.17
C PHE A 229 20.86 -28.96 2.89
N ASP A 230 21.16 -28.50 4.11
CA ASP A 230 22.08 -29.25 4.96
C ASP A 230 21.31 -30.44 5.54
N ILE A 231 21.69 -31.60 5.00
CA ILE A 231 21.42 -32.94 5.46
C ILE A 231 21.74 -33.00 6.96
N LEU A 232 20.73 -33.31 7.78
CA LEU A 232 20.94 -33.81 9.13
C LEU A 232 21.72 -35.13 9.02
N THR A 233 22.96 -35.13 9.49
CA THR A 233 23.62 -36.30 10.06
C THR A 233 23.51 -36.23 11.57
#